data_AF-A0A7S2V877-F1
#
_entry.id   AF-A0A7S2V877-F1
#
_cell.length_a   1.000
_cell.length_b   1.000
_cell.length_c   1.000
_cell.angle_alpha   90.00
_cell.angle_beta   90.00
_cell.angle_gamma   90.00
#
_symmetry.space_group_name_H-M   'P 1'
#
loop_
_entity.id
_entity.type
_entity.pdbx_description
1 polymer ?
#
loop_
_entity_poly.entity_id
_entity_poly.type
_entity_poly.pdbx_seq_one_letter_code
_entity_poly.pdbx_strand_id
1 'polypeptide(L)'
;GIHFVDCPVSGGPARARQGDLTMMASGDEASLALVQPALQAMGNQVHVIEGGAGMGSTAKMVHQLLAGVHIAVAAEALALAARAGLNVQQMYDIVQGAAGNSWMFQDRGPRMWQGENAPVKSQVQI
;
A
#
# COMPACT_ATOMS: atom_id res chain seq x y z
N GLY A 1 -9.03 31.58 -10.76
CA GLY A 1 -9.87 30.37 -10.69
C GLY A 1 -9.41 29.49 -9.55
N ILE A 2 -9.96 28.27 -9.42
CA ILE A 2 -9.49 27.25 -8.47
C ILE A 2 -8.65 26.22 -9.24
N HIS A 3 -7.51 25.83 -8.68
CA HIS A 3 -6.67 24.73 -9.16
C HIS A 3 -7.05 23.44 -8.46
N PHE A 4 -7.07 22.31 -9.19
CA PHE A 4 -7.45 21.01 -8.65
C PHE A 4 -6.43 19.94 -9.06
N VAL A 5 -5.99 19.15 -8.07
CA VAL A 5 -5.11 17.99 -8.28
C VAL A 5 -5.68 16.81 -7.49
N ASP A 6 -5.94 15.71 -8.19
CA ASP A 6 -6.32 14.43 -7.61
C ASP A 6 -5.03 13.66 -7.28
N CYS A 7 -4.76 13.45 -5.98
CA CYS A 7 -3.49 12.90 -5.49
C CYS A 7 -3.68 11.89 -4.34
N PRO A 8 -4.21 10.69 -4.60
CA PRO A 8 -4.18 9.61 -3.62
C PRO A 8 -2.76 9.18 -3.28
N VAL A 9 -2.60 8.69 -2.05
CA VAL A 9 -1.29 8.34 -1.48
C VAL A 9 -1.23 6.89 -0.99
N SER A 10 -0.02 6.35 -0.85
CA SER A 10 0.28 5.03 -0.30
C SER A 10 1.48 5.13 0.66
N GLY A 11 1.46 4.33 1.73
CA GLY A 11 2.56 4.29 2.72
C GLY A 11 2.12 4.46 4.18
N GLY A 12 0.90 4.93 4.41
CA GLY A 12 0.31 5.04 5.74
C GLY A 12 0.96 6.10 6.65
N PRO A 13 0.51 6.19 7.91
CA PRO A 13 0.91 7.26 8.83
C PRO A 13 2.42 7.31 9.12
N ALA A 14 3.08 6.15 9.20
CA ALA A 14 4.51 6.08 9.47
C ALA A 14 5.34 6.75 8.37
N ARG A 15 5.07 6.43 7.10
CA ARG A 15 5.77 7.04 5.95
C ARG A 15 5.34 8.50 5.75
N ALA A 16 4.09 8.85 6.05
CA ALA A 16 3.63 10.24 6.03
C ALA A 16 4.44 11.15 6.97
N ARG A 17 4.73 10.70 8.20
CA ARG A 17 5.57 11.47 9.15
C ARG A 17 7.00 11.64 8.68
N GLN A 18 7.48 10.74 7.84
CA GLN A 18 8.85 10.75 7.30
C GLN A 18 8.97 11.51 5.98
N GLY A 19 7.86 12.03 5.42
CA GLY A 19 7.87 12.63 4.09
C GLY A 19 8.13 11.61 2.97
N ASP A 20 7.83 10.33 3.21
CA ASP A 20 8.15 9.22 2.30
C ASP A 20 6.87 8.56 1.73
N LEU A 21 5.81 9.34 1.50
CA LEU A 21 4.63 8.81 0.82
C LEU A 21 4.93 8.53 -0.66
N THR A 22 4.33 7.47 -1.18
CA THR A 22 4.16 7.27 -2.62
C THR A 22 2.86 7.94 -3.05
N MET A 23 2.91 8.81 -4.04
CA MET A 23 1.79 9.63 -4.50
C MET A 23 1.47 9.37 -5.96
N MET A 24 0.19 9.42 -6.31
CA MET A 24 -0.32 9.24 -7.67
C MET A 24 -1.10 10.50 -8.05
N ALA A 25 -0.41 11.53 -8.53
CA ALA A 25 -0.98 12.85 -8.79
C ALA A 25 -1.50 12.97 -10.23
N SER A 26 -2.65 13.60 -10.43
CA SER A 26 -3.21 13.90 -11.75
C SER A 26 -3.96 15.23 -11.73
N GLY A 27 -3.90 15.97 -12.84
CA GLY A 27 -4.45 17.31 -12.96
C GLY A 27 -3.93 17.99 -14.22
N ASP A 28 -4.31 19.25 -14.44
CA ASP A 28 -3.68 20.07 -15.48
C ASP A 28 -2.26 20.48 -15.08
N GLU A 29 -1.43 20.79 -16.08
CA GLU A 29 0.00 21.11 -15.89
C GLU A 29 0.22 22.31 -14.95
N ALA A 30 -0.60 23.35 -15.07
CA ALA A 30 -0.48 24.54 -14.23
C ALA A 30 -0.79 24.22 -12.76
N SER A 31 -1.84 23.44 -12.51
CA SER A 31 -2.18 22.96 -11.17
C SER A 31 -1.09 22.05 -10.59
N LEU A 32 -0.53 21.13 -11.38
CA LEU A 32 0.53 20.22 -10.96
C LEU A 32 1.82 20.96 -10.61
N ALA A 33 2.24 21.91 -11.45
CA ALA A 33 3.42 22.75 -11.22
C ALA A 33 3.28 23.58 -9.93
N LEU A 34 2.07 24.11 -9.68
CA LEU A 34 1.79 24.91 -8.48
C LEU A 34 1.94 24.08 -7.18
N VAL A 35 1.47 22.84 -7.16
CA VAL A 35 1.49 22.00 -5.95
C VAL A 35 2.76 21.18 -5.78
N GLN A 36 3.62 21.12 -6.80
CA GLN A 36 4.82 20.28 -6.81
C GLN A 36 5.70 20.43 -5.56
N PRO A 37 6.01 21.63 -5.04
CA PRO A 37 6.83 21.77 -3.84
C PRO A 37 6.21 21.11 -2.61
N ALA A 38 4.88 21.20 -2.47
CA ALA A 38 4.16 20.59 -1.35
C ALA A 38 4.13 19.05 -1.47
N LEU A 39 3.93 18.53 -2.69
CA LEU A 39 3.98 17.08 -2.94
C LEU A 39 5.38 16.51 -2.66
N GLN A 40 6.44 17.21 -3.07
CA GLN A 40 7.83 16.82 -2.80
C GLN A 40 8.20 16.85 -1.31
N ALA A 41 7.60 17.75 -0.54
CA ALA A 41 7.81 17.80 0.91
C ALA A 41 7.14 16.63 1.66
N MET A 42 6.04 16.10 1.13
CA MET A 42 5.27 15.01 1.75
C MET A 42 5.66 13.62 1.26
N GLY A 43 6.37 13.50 0.13
CA GLY A 43 6.62 12.23 -0.53
C GLY A 43 7.93 12.19 -1.29
N ASN A 44 8.56 11.01 -1.27
CA ASN A 44 9.77 10.70 -2.01
C ASN A 44 9.46 10.25 -3.45
N GLN A 45 8.24 9.77 -3.71
CA GLN A 45 7.82 9.24 -5.00
C GLN A 45 6.51 9.87 -5.46
N VAL A 46 6.60 10.90 -6.31
CA VAL A 46 5.43 11.52 -6.94
C VAL A 46 5.30 11.01 -8.37
N HIS A 47 4.30 10.17 -8.62
CA HIS A 47 3.96 9.69 -9.95
C HIS A 47 2.88 10.57 -10.56
N VAL A 48 3.22 11.29 -11.64
CA VAL A 48 2.23 12.06 -12.39
C VAL A 48 1.53 11.14 -13.39
N ILE A 49 0.21 11.01 -13.26
CA ILE A 49 -0.63 10.19 -14.12
C ILE A 49 -1.32 11.10 -15.14
N GLU A 50 -1.04 10.87 -16.41
CA GLU A 50 -1.65 11.60 -17.53
C GLU A 50 -3.15 11.27 -17.68
N GLY A 51 -3.88 12.18 -18.34
CA GLY A 51 -5.33 12.05 -18.58
C GLY A 51 -6.21 12.91 -17.69
N GLY A 52 -5.62 13.78 -16.86
CA GLY A 52 -6.33 14.78 -16.06
C GLY A 52 -6.93 14.21 -14.76
N ALA A 53 -7.76 15.04 -14.11
CA ALA A 53 -8.36 14.72 -12.82
C ALA A 53 -9.12 13.38 -12.83
N GLY A 54 -8.89 12.54 -11.82
CA GLY A 54 -9.49 11.20 -11.69
C GLY A 54 -8.55 10.06 -12.08
N MET A 55 -7.48 10.35 -12.83
CA MET A 55 -6.51 9.32 -13.22
C MET A 55 -5.61 8.87 -12.07
N GLY A 56 -5.28 9.75 -11.13
CA GLY A 56 -4.60 9.41 -9.89
C GLY A 56 -5.42 8.44 -9.05
N SER A 57 -6.71 8.75 -8.85
CA SER A 57 -7.69 7.87 -8.21
C SER A 57 -7.85 6.54 -8.95
N THR A 58 -7.84 6.54 -10.29
CA THR A 58 -7.88 5.31 -11.09
C THR A 58 -6.65 4.43 -10.89
N ALA A 59 -5.45 5.02 -10.91
CA ALA A 59 -4.21 4.30 -10.58
C ALA A 59 -4.27 3.73 -9.15
N LYS A 60 -4.82 4.49 -8.21
CA LYS A 60 -5.00 4.01 -6.83
C LYS A 60 -5.99 2.86 -6.74
N MET A 61 -7.08 2.87 -7.51
CA MET A 61 -8.03 1.76 -7.55
C MET A 61 -7.35 0.46 -8.01
N VAL A 62 -6.51 0.51 -9.05
CA VAL A 62 -5.71 -0.66 -9.49
C VAL A 62 -4.80 -1.15 -8.36
N HIS A 63 -4.09 -0.25 -7.70
CA HIS A 63 -3.24 -0.61 -6.55
C HIS A 63 -4.06 -1.21 -5.40
N GLN A 64 -5.25 -0.71 -5.10
CA GLN A 64 -6.10 -1.22 -4.02
C GLN A 64 -6.75 -2.56 -4.36
N LEU A 65 -7.06 -2.83 -5.63
CA LEU A 65 -7.49 -4.14 -6.08
C LEU A 65 -6.40 -5.19 -5.80
N LEU A 66 -5.16 -4.91 -6.20
CA LEU A 66 -4.02 -5.78 -5.89
C LEU A 66 -3.86 -5.98 -4.38
N ALA A 67 -3.98 -4.90 -3.60
CA ALA A 67 -3.89 -4.98 -2.15
C ALA A 67 -4.93 -5.94 -1.55
N GLY A 68 -6.20 -5.79 -1.94
CA GLY A 68 -7.29 -6.64 -1.47
C GLY A 68 -7.11 -8.11 -1.86
N VAL A 69 -6.78 -8.37 -3.13
CA VAL A 69 -6.56 -9.74 -3.64
C VAL A 69 -5.40 -10.40 -2.92
N HIS A 70 -4.27 -9.70 -2.75
CA HIS A 70 -3.11 -10.26 -2.06
C HIS A 70 -3.41 -10.60 -0.59
N ILE A 71 -4.23 -9.81 0.10
CA ILE A 71 -4.64 -10.13 1.48
C ILE A 71 -5.48 -11.41 1.51
N ALA A 72 -6.47 -11.53 0.63
CA ALA A 72 -7.34 -12.71 0.58
C ALA A 72 -6.54 -13.98 0.28
N VAL A 73 -5.70 -13.96 -0.77
CA VAL A 73 -4.89 -15.11 -1.16
C VAL A 73 -3.82 -15.44 -0.12
N ALA A 74 -3.25 -14.46 0.58
CA ALA A 74 -2.35 -14.71 1.70
C ALA A 74 -3.03 -15.53 2.81
N ALA A 75 -4.27 -15.17 3.16
CA ALA A 75 -5.04 -15.89 4.17
C ALA A 75 -5.34 -17.32 3.73
N GLU A 76 -5.77 -17.51 2.49
CA GLU A 76 -6.04 -18.85 1.93
C GLU A 76 -4.79 -19.72 1.89
N ALA A 77 -3.65 -19.17 1.44
CA ALA A 77 -2.39 -19.91 1.36
C ALA A 77 -1.89 -20.36 2.74
N LEU A 78 -1.95 -19.49 3.75
CA LEU A 78 -1.53 -19.82 5.12
C LEU A 78 -2.51 -20.81 5.78
N ALA A 79 -3.81 -20.68 5.52
CA ALA A 79 -4.81 -21.64 5.97
C ALA A 79 -4.62 -23.02 5.33
N LEU A 80 -4.29 -23.07 4.03
CA LEU A 80 -3.97 -24.31 3.33
C LEU A 80 -2.72 -24.97 3.92
N ALA A 81 -1.66 -24.20 4.18
CA ALA A 81 -0.45 -24.70 4.83
C ALA A 81 -0.77 -25.33 6.20
N ALA A 82 -1.56 -24.63 7.03
CA ALA A 82 -2.00 -25.14 8.34
C ALA A 82 -2.80 -26.44 8.21
N ARG A 83 -3.75 -26.51 7.26
CA ARG A 83 -4.55 -27.71 7.00
C ARG A 83 -3.75 -28.89 6.47
N ALA A 84 -2.69 -28.62 5.72
CA ALA A 84 -1.76 -29.63 5.24
C ALA A 84 -0.76 -30.12 6.32
N GLY A 85 -0.82 -29.56 7.53
CA GLY A 85 0.10 -29.91 8.63
C GLY A 85 1.48 -29.26 8.54
N LEU A 86 1.65 -28.24 7.69
CA LEU A 86 2.90 -27.50 7.57
C LEU A 86 3.05 -26.48 8.71
N ASN A 87 4.29 -26.19 9.07
CA ASN A 87 4.58 -25.07 9.98
C ASN A 87 4.30 -23.74 9.23
N VAL A 88 3.25 -23.04 9.65
CA VAL A 88 2.79 -21.80 9.01
C VAL A 88 3.85 -20.70 9.06
N GLN A 89 4.60 -20.60 10.17
CA GLN A 89 5.67 -19.62 10.31
C GLN A 89 6.82 -19.91 9.34
N GLN A 90 7.24 -21.17 9.24
CA GLN A 90 8.25 -21.57 8.26
C GLN A 90 7.79 -21.29 6.82
N MET A 91 6.51 -21.54 6.52
CA MET A 91 5.96 -21.23 5.20
C MET A 91 5.93 -19.72 4.93
N TYR A 92 5.61 -18.91 5.94
CA TYR A 92 5.71 -17.46 5.84
C TYR A 92 7.14 -17.01 5.52
N ASP A 93 8.14 -17.53 6.23
CA ASP A 93 9.55 -17.16 6.02
C ASP A 93 10.03 -17.55 4.61
N ILE A 94 9.62 -18.73 4.12
CA ILE A 94 9.92 -19.19 2.75
C ILE A 94 9.30 -18.24 1.72
N VAL A 95 7.99 -17.95 1.84
CA VAL A 95 7.27 -17.11 0.86
C VAL A 95 7.81 -15.70 0.88
N GLN A 96 8.15 -15.14 2.06
CA GLN A 96 8.70 -13.79 2.20
C GLN A 96 9.94 -13.56 1.33
N GLY A 97 10.80 -14.58 1.17
CA GLY A 97 12.01 -14.54 0.36
C GLY A 97 11.84 -15.02 -1.09
N ALA A 98 10.64 -15.42 -1.51
CA ALA A 98 10.37 -16.04 -2.80
C ALA A 98 9.43 -15.21 -3.69
N ALA A 99 9.27 -15.63 -4.95
CA ALA A 99 8.47 -14.92 -5.95
C ALA A 99 6.96 -14.85 -5.62
N GLY A 100 6.46 -15.71 -4.73
CA GLY A 100 5.07 -15.68 -4.26
C GLY A 100 4.76 -14.55 -3.27
N ASN A 101 5.77 -13.76 -2.90
CA ASN A 101 5.64 -12.70 -1.92
C ASN A 101 4.80 -11.50 -2.41
N SER A 102 4.22 -10.77 -1.45
CA SER A 102 3.70 -9.42 -1.66
C SER A 102 3.87 -8.59 -0.38
N TRP A 103 3.85 -7.26 -0.49
CA TRP A 103 3.87 -6.39 0.69
C TRP A 103 2.71 -6.71 1.66
N MET A 104 1.52 -7.03 1.11
CA MET A 104 0.35 -7.36 1.93
C MET A 104 0.54 -8.69 2.66
N PHE A 105 1.18 -9.69 2.04
CA PHE A 105 1.54 -10.94 2.70
C PHE A 105 2.48 -10.67 3.88
N GLN A 106 3.53 -9.86 3.70
CA GLN A 106 4.49 -9.53 4.76
C GLN A 106 3.86 -8.73 5.91
N ASP A 107 3.07 -7.71 5.60
CA ASP A 107 2.50 -6.82 6.62
C ASP A 107 1.27 -7.41 7.32
N ARG A 108 0.45 -8.19 6.60
CA ARG A 108 -0.83 -8.72 7.11
C ARG A 108 -0.76 -10.19 7.49
N GLY A 109 0.05 -10.99 6.79
CA GLY A 109 0.20 -12.43 7.00
C GLY A 109 0.43 -12.84 8.45
N PRO A 110 1.37 -12.22 9.20
CA PRO A 110 1.62 -12.56 10.61
C PRO A 110 0.37 -12.57 11.48
N ARG A 111 -0.57 -11.64 11.25
CA ARG A 111 -1.81 -11.53 12.01
C ARG A 111 -2.79 -12.69 11.75
N MET A 112 -2.64 -13.39 10.62
CA MET A 112 -3.55 -14.46 10.20
C MET A 112 -3.34 -15.75 10.99
N TRP A 113 -2.14 -15.97 11.56
CA TRP A 113 -1.86 -17.16 12.39
C TRP A 113 -1.43 -16.84 13.82
N GLN A 114 -0.93 -15.64 14.10
CA GLN A 114 -0.53 -15.23 15.47
C GLN A 114 -1.73 -14.82 16.35
N GLY A 115 -2.92 -14.68 15.77
CA GLY A 115 -4.13 -14.29 16.50
C GLY A 115 -4.05 -12.87 17.08
N GLU A 116 -4.79 -12.63 18.16
CA GLU A 116 -4.98 -11.31 18.79
C GLU A 116 -3.69 -10.63 19.27
N ASN A 117 -2.59 -11.38 19.42
CA ASN A 117 -1.31 -10.86 19.91
C ASN A 117 -0.46 -10.18 18.82
N ALA A 118 -0.90 -10.18 17.56
CA ALA A 118 -0.10 -9.64 16.47
C ALA A 118 -0.15 -8.09 16.46
N PRO A 119 1.01 -7.39 16.46
CA PRO A 119 1.05 -5.93 16.54
C PRO A 119 0.35 -5.25 15.35
N VAL A 120 -0.56 -4.32 15.65
CA VAL A 120 -1.27 -3.50 14.65
C VAL A 120 -0.41 -2.28 14.30
N LYS A 121 0.29 -2.36 13.17
CA LYS A 121 1.18 -1.29 12.70
C LYS A 121 0.46 -0.16 11.95
N SER A 122 -0.81 -0.38 11.62
CA SER A 122 -1.67 0.58 10.91
C SER A 122 -2.45 1.51 11.83
N GLN A 123 -2.39 1.32 13.16
CA GLN A 123 -3.08 2.18 14.11
C GLN A 123 -2.24 3.44 14.36
N VAL A 124 -2.88 4.60 14.22
CA VAL A 124 -2.30 5.85 14.71
C VAL A 124 -2.52 5.87 16.23
N GLN A 125 -1.45 5.80 17.00
CA GLN A 125 -1.49 6.22 18.40
C GLN A 125 -1.66 7.74 18.40
N ILE A 126 -2.87 8.21 18.72
CA ILE A 126 -3.20 9.61 18.95
C ILE A 126 -3.24 9.80 20.47
#